data_AF-S0FT46-F1
#
_entry.id   AF-S0FT46-F1
#
_cell.length_a   1.000
_cell.length_b   1.000
_cell.length_c   1.000
_cell.angle_alpha   90.00
_cell.angle_beta   90.00
_cell.angle_gamma   90.00
#
_symmetry.space_group_name_H-M   'P 1'
#
loop_
_entity.id
_entity.type
_entity.pdbx_description
1 polymer ?
#
loop_
_entity_poly.entity_id
_entity_poly.type
_entity_poly.pdbx_seq_one_letter_code
_entity_poly.pdbx_strand_id
1 'polypeptide(L)' 'MSIPLKWEFPGGEIKPGETSEHCCCREIAGELAVQVPVYHTLVQGTHAYPDFTITLREHAAVVWKAGS' A
#
# COMPACT_ATOMS: atom_id res chain seq x y z
N MET A 1 -11.56 3.87 -2.93
CA MET A 1 -12.28 2.63 -3.28
C MET A 1 -12.77 2.01 -1.99
N SER A 2 -13.97 1.45 -1.93
CA SER A 2 -14.39 0.66 -0.77
C SER A 2 -15.17 -0.53 -1.27
N ILE A 3 -14.63 -1.73 -1.06
CA ILE A 3 -15.35 -2.98 -1.31
C ILE A 3 -15.74 -3.52 0.07
N PRO A 4 -16.92 -3.13 0.60
CA PRO A 4 -17.27 -3.42 1.98
C PRO A 4 -17.25 -4.94 2.24
N LEU A 5 -16.84 -5.30 3.46
CA LEU A 5 -16.73 -6.68 3.96
C LEU A 5 -15.59 -7.53 3.35
N LYS A 6 -14.66 -6.93 2.60
CA LYS A 6 -13.41 -7.59 2.20
C LYS A 6 -12.23 -7.13 3.06
N TRP A 7 -11.24 -8.01 3.18
CA TRP A 7 -9.93 -7.62 3.70
C TRP A 7 -9.18 -6.84 2.63
N GLU A 8 -8.54 -5.75 3.05
CA GLU A 8 -7.70 -4.92 2.20
C GLU A 8 -6.34 -4.73 2.89
N PHE A 9 -5.29 -4.63 2.08
CA PHE A 9 -3.99 -4.19 2.58
C PHE A 9 -4.01 -2.67 2.77
N PRO A 10 -3.31 -2.15 3.79
CA PRO A 10 -3.16 -0.71 3.98
C PRO A 10 -2.40 -0.10 2.78
N GLY A 11 -2.85 1.07 2.33
CA GLY A 11 -2.38 1.66 1.09
C GLY A 11 -3.34 2.69 0.51
N GLY A 12 -3.06 3.17 -0.70
CA GLY A 12 -3.85 4.25 -1.27
C GLY A 12 -3.44 4.62 -2.68
N GLU A 13 -4.00 5.73 -3.14
CA GLU A 13 -3.76 6.25 -4.49
C GLU A 13 -2.39 6.93 -4.56
N ILE A 14 -1.62 6.57 -5.59
CA ILE A 14 -0.33 7.20 -5.90
C ILE A 14 -0.60 8.60 -6.43
N LYS A 15 -0.03 9.62 -5.77
CA LYS A 15 -0.21 11.01 -6.18
C LYS A 15 0.66 11.36 -7.41
N PRO A 16 0.32 12.43 -8.16
CA PRO A 16 1.15 12.87 -9.29
C PRO A 16 2.59 13.16 -8.87
N GLY A 17 3.55 12.53 -9.58
CA GLY A 17 4.98 12.66 -9.28
C GLY A 17 5.48 11.82 -8.10
N GLU A 18 4.60 11.07 -7.44
CA GLU A 18 4.95 10.17 -6.34
C GLU A 18 5.36 8.79 -6.87
N THR A 19 6.37 8.18 -6.27
CA THR A 19 6.71 6.77 -6.54
C THR A 19 5.80 5.86 -5.73
N SER A 20 5.57 4.62 -6.19
CA SER A 20 4.72 3.68 -5.47
C SER A 20 5.27 3.34 -4.07
N GLU A 21 6.60 3.36 -3.91
CA GLU A 21 7.26 3.16 -2.63
C GLU A 21 6.96 4.31 -1.65
N HIS A 22 7.06 5.56 -2.11
CA HIS A 22 6.74 6.71 -1.28
C HIS A 22 5.25 6.75 -0.91
N CYS A 23 4.37 6.41 -1.85
CA CYS A 23 2.95 6.25 -1.58
C CYS A 23 2.71 5.22 -0.47
N CYS A 24 3.32 4.03 -0.57
CA CYS A 24 3.22 2.99 0.45
C CYS A 24 3.66 3.50 1.82
N CYS A 25 4.86 4.07 1.95
CA CYS A 25 5.33 4.61 3.23
C CYS A 25 4.38 5.67 3.82
N ARG A 26 3.86 6.57 2.98
CA ARG A 26 2.94 7.64 3.40
C ARG A 26 1.62 7.09 3.93
N GLU A 27 1.02 6.15 3.22
CA GLU A 27 -0.26 5.55 3.61
C GLU A 27 -0.11 4.70 4.87
N ILE A 28 0.94 3.88 4.98
CA ILE A 28 1.22 3.12 6.22
C ILE A 28 1.38 4.07 7.42
N ALA A 29 2.09 5.19 7.25
CA ALA A 29 2.25 6.17 8.33
C ALA A 29 0.92 6.83 8.73
N GLY A 30 0.03 7.08 7.78
CA GLY A 30 -1.29 7.67 8.02
C GLY A 30 -2.29 6.70 8.67
N GLU A 31 -2.37 5.48 8.16
CA GLU A 31 -3.36 4.49 8.57
C GLU A 31 -2.95 3.71 9.82
N LEU A 32 -1.67 3.35 9.94
CA LEU A 32 -1.17 2.49 11.01
C LEU A 32 -0.30 3.24 12.04
N ALA A 33 -0.01 4.52 11.82
CA ALA A 33 0.90 5.32 12.67
C ALA A 33 2.31 4.69 12.80
N VAL A 34 2.78 4.01 11.75
CA VAL A 34 4.09 3.36 11.69
C VAL A 34 4.91 3.93 10.54
N GLN A 35 6.15 4.31 10.81
CA GLN A 35 7.14 4.63 9.78
C GLN A 35 7.90 3.35 9.42
N VAL A 36 7.88 2.97 8.14
CA VAL A 36 8.50 1.75 7.65
C VAL A 36 9.19 2.01 6.32
N PRO A 37 10.45 1.57 6.13
CA PRO A 37 11.07 1.60 4.82
C PRO A 37 10.53 0.47 3.94
N VAL A 38 10.27 0.76 2.67
CA VAL A 38 10.03 -0.29 1.67
C VAL A 38 11.29 -1.12 1.51
N TYR A 39 11.17 -2.43 1.67
CA TYR A 39 12.25 -3.39 1.51
C TYR A 39 12.39 -3.84 0.05
N HIS A 40 11.28 -4.26 -0.58
CA HIS A 40 11.24 -4.58 -2.01
C HIS A 40 9.84 -4.41 -2.60
N THR A 41 9.78 -4.14 -3.89
CA THR A 41 8.55 -4.20 -4.68
C THR A 41 8.25 -5.64 -5.04
N LEU A 42 7.04 -6.09 -4.74
CA LEU A 42 6.60 -7.47 -4.92
C LEU A 42 6.11 -7.67 -6.36
N VAL A 43 4.85 -7.34 -6.61
CA VAL A 43 4.17 -7.57 -7.88
C VAL A 43 3.25 -6.40 -8.20
N GLN A 44 2.97 -6.24 -9.49
CA GLN A 44 1.91 -5.36 -9.97
C GLN A 44 0.77 -6.25 -10.50
N GLY A 45 -0.44 -6.02 -10.00
CA GLY A 45 -1.64 -6.74 -10.42
C GLY A 45 -2.72 -5.78 -10.90
N THR A 46 -3.36 -6.10 -12.03
CA THR A 46 -4.53 -5.35 -12.51
C THR A 46 -5.78 -6.21 -12.37
N HIS A 47 -6.83 -5.66 -11.78
CA HIS A 47 -8.12 -6.32 -11.62
C HIS A 47 -9.23 -5.43 -12.16
N ALA A 48 -10.09 -6.01 -13.00
CA ALA A 48 -11.29 -5.36 -13.53
C ALA A 48 -12.51 -5.82 -12.73
N TYR A 49 -13.10 -4.91 -11.96
CA TYR A 49 -14.43 -5.05 -11.40
C TYR A 49 -15.47 -4.59 -12.44
N PRO A 50 -16.76 -4.92 -12.27
CA PRO A 50 -17.80 -4.50 -13.21
C PRO A 50 -17.82 -2.99 -13.47
N ASP A 51 -17.55 -2.18 -12.45
CA ASP A 51 -17.70 -0.73 -12.51
C ASP A 51 -16.37 0.03 -12.68
N PHE A 52 -15.22 -0.61 -12.43
CA PHE A 52 -13.91 0.02 -12.50
C PHE A 52 -12.77 -0.98 -12.66
N THR A 53 -11.64 -0.52 -13.19
CA THR A 53 -10.38 -1.28 -13.22
C THR A 53 -9.37 -0.63 -12.29
N ILE A 54 -8.63 -1.43 -11.52
CA ILE A 54 -7.55 -0.97 -10.66
C ILE A 54 -6.27 -1.74 -10.94
N THR A 55 -5.16 -1.01 -10.87
CA THR A 55 -3.81 -1.57 -10.84
C THR A 55 -3.19 -1.33 -9.48
N LEU A 56 -2.90 -2.42 -8.76
CA LEU A 56 -2.24 -2.42 -7.47
C LEU A 56 -0.74 -2.65 -7.65
N ARG A 57 0.07 -1.90 -6.90
CA ARG A 57 1.51 -2.10 -6.77
C ARG A 57 1.81 -2.47 -5.33
N GLU A 58 2.26 -3.70 -5.13
CA GLU A 58 2.48 -4.26 -3.81
C GLU A 58 3.94 -4.11 -3.41
N HIS A 59 4.17 -3.79 -2.14
CA HIS A 59 5.50 -3.62 -1.57
C HIS A 59 5.60 -4.38 -0.26
N ALA A 60 6.72 -5.06 -0.05
CA ALA A 60 7.07 -5.59 1.25
C ALA A 60 7.78 -4.51 2.06
N ALA A 61 7.33 -4.31 3.28
CA ALA A 61 7.87 -3.34 4.23
C ALA A 61 8.10 -4.06 5.56
N VAL A 62 9.28 -3.89 6.16
CA VAL A 62 9.66 -4.62 7.37
C VAL A 62 10.09 -3.61 8.43
N VAL A 63 9.46 -3.68 9.60
CA VAL A 63 9.90 -2.96 10.79
C VAL A 63 10.03 -3.96 11.93
N TRP A 64 11.19 -3.95 12.59
CA TRP A 64 11.40 -4.65 13.83
C TRP A 64 11.54 -3.62 14.93
N LYS A 65 10.66 -3.70 15.93
CA LYS A 65 10.91 -3.04 17.21
C LYS A 65 11.44 -4.09 18.18
N ALA A 66 12.72 -4.01 18.49
CA ALA A 66 13.25 -4.73 19.64
C ALA A 66 12.50 -4.25 20.88
N GLY A 67 11.96 -5.18 21.67
CA GLY A 67 11.29 -4.86 22.92
C GLY A 67 12.26 -4.15 23.87
N SER A 68 11.85 -3.00 24.38
CA SER A 68 12.48 -2.32 25.51
C SER A 68 12.32 -3.12 26.79
#